data_AF-A0A2H1VWK3-F1
#
_entry.id   AF-A0A2H1VWK3-F1
#
_cell.length_a   1.000
_cell.length_b   1.000
_cell.length_c   1.000
_cell.angle_alpha   90.00
_cell.angle_beta   90.00
_cell.angle_gamma   90.00
#
_symmetry.space_group_name_H-M   'P 1'
#
loop_
_entity.id
_entity.type
_entity.pdbx_description
1 polymer ?
#
loop_
_entity_poly.entity_id
_entity_poly.type
_entity_poly.pdbx_seq_one_letter_code
_entity_poly.pdbx_strand_id
1 'polypeptide(L)'
;MTSAWFKPELAELIINHGDIFNETHSIIADIVSGHLDIADLVENMAGVLTNKEPENREKGMRFYTKILKELPRDYLNDMQVKFISKFYIDRLKDNHRVVPPVIEGYSVLIDMSEYNIQNCTDFLTILFREVTCQSQTRQDRYNIYVIIQKLCNKDIEYLKSLGSDFVYGVITAMDGERDPRNLVFLFEFLQNFIKIFPLGHLAEEMFDVISCYFPIDFHPSSDDPAAVTREDLANSLAPCLCAIPEFGDSCIILLIEKLDSNLRLAKIDSLKLLVSIILYIKMNR
;
A
#
# COMPACT_ATOMS: atom_id res chain seq x y z
N MET A 1 -1.70 13.79 40.61
CA MET A 1 -1.40 14.66 39.45
C MET A 1 -2.12 14.06 38.26
N THR A 2 -2.83 14.85 37.47
CA THR A 2 -3.43 14.38 36.21
C THR A 2 -2.31 13.99 35.26
N SER A 3 -2.44 12.84 34.58
CA SER A 3 -1.47 12.36 33.60
C SER A 3 -1.18 13.38 32.50
N ALA A 4 -0.03 13.28 31.85
CA ALA A 4 0.41 14.31 30.91
C ALA A 4 -0.43 14.41 29.63
N TRP A 5 -1.12 13.33 29.24
CA TRP A 5 -1.97 13.26 28.03
C TRP A 5 -3.31 14.01 28.15
N PHE A 6 -3.61 14.58 29.31
CA PHE A 6 -4.73 15.49 29.51
C PHE A 6 -4.39 16.96 29.24
N LYS A 7 -3.14 17.25 28.81
CA LYS A 7 -2.66 18.62 28.67
C LYS A 7 -1.75 18.83 27.46
N PRO A 8 -1.61 20.08 26.96
CA PRO A 8 -0.74 20.40 25.84
C PRO A 8 0.75 20.10 26.04
N GLU A 9 1.24 19.97 27.29
CA GLU A 9 2.63 19.59 27.57
C GLU A 9 2.98 18.19 27.04
N LEU A 10 1.99 17.35 26.71
CA LEU A 10 2.19 16.10 25.99
C LEU A 10 3.03 16.29 24.72
N ALA A 11 2.84 17.40 23.98
CA ALA A 11 3.61 17.68 22.78
C ALA A 11 5.13 17.73 23.04
N GLU A 12 5.55 18.45 24.09
CA GLU A 12 6.96 18.54 24.47
C GLU A 12 7.50 17.22 25.00
N LEU A 13 6.66 16.43 25.68
CA LEU A 13 7.04 15.08 26.09
C LEU A 13 7.30 14.16 24.90
N ILE A 14 6.45 14.17 23.88
CA ILE A 14 6.66 13.38 22.66
C ILE A 14 7.94 13.81 21.92
N ILE A 15 8.24 15.11 21.90
CA ILE A 15 9.44 15.64 21.23
C ILE A 15 10.71 15.22 21.96
N ASN A 16 10.74 15.41 23.29
CA ASN A 16 11.97 15.36 24.08
C ASN A 16 12.19 14.02 24.81
N HIS A 17 11.13 13.23 25.02
CA HIS A 17 11.16 12.03 25.86
C HIS A 17 10.56 10.81 25.15
N GLY A 18 11.43 9.88 24.72
CA GLY A 18 11.00 8.63 24.08
C GLY A 18 10.17 7.71 24.98
N ASP A 19 10.24 7.87 26.30
CA ASP A 19 9.56 7.01 27.28
C ASP A 19 8.03 7.11 27.21
N ILE A 20 7.48 8.21 26.70
CA ILE A 20 6.02 8.35 26.55
C ILE A 20 5.43 7.26 25.64
N PHE A 21 6.21 6.70 24.72
CA PHE A 21 5.80 5.55 23.90
C PHE A 21 5.60 4.26 24.70
N ASN A 22 6.10 4.17 25.93
CA ASN A 22 5.86 3.04 26.83
C ASN A 22 4.54 3.21 27.61
N GLU A 23 4.02 4.44 27.69
CA GLU A 23 2.79 4.77 28.43
C GLU A 23 1.51 4.65 27.57
N THR A 24 1.62 4.19 26.31
CA THR A 24 0.47 4.06 25.40
C THR A 24 -0.67 3.23 26.00
N HIS A 25 -0.34 2.16 26.74
CA HIS A 25 -1.32 1.32 27.43
C HIS A 25 -2.18 2.11 28.44
N SER A 26 -1.58 3.05 29.18
CA SER A 26 -2.32 3.88 30.14
C SER A 26 -3.21 4.90 29.43
N ILE A 27 -2.72 5.49 28.34
CA ILE A 27 -3.51 6.40 27.50
C ILE A 27 -4.71 5.67 26.91
N ILE A 28 -4.50 4.46 26.40
CA ILE A 28 -5.58 3.63 25.84
C ILE A 28 -6.58 3.24 26.92
N ALA A 29 -6.14 2.92 28.14
CA ALA A 29 -7.04 2.64 29.24
C ALA A 29 -7.92 3.86 29.57
N ASP A 30 -7.38 5.07 29.56
CA ASP A 30 -8.14 6.30 29.77
C ASP A 30 -9.09 6.61 28.61
N ILE A 31 -8.69 6.32 27.36
CA ILE A 31 -9.57 6.43 26.20
C ILE A 31 -10.73 5.44 26.31
N VAL A 32 -10.44 4.16 26.50
CA VAL A 32 -11.45 3.09 26.53
C VAL A 32 -12.43 3.26 27.71
N SER A 33 -11.96 3.79 28.83
CA SER A 33 -12.82 4.09 29.99
C SER A 33 -13.61 5.40 29.84
N GLY A 34 -13.41 6.17 28.77
CA GLY A 34 -14.10 7.43 28.50
C GLY A 34 -13.59 8.62 29.33
N HIS A 35 -12.43 8.49 29.98
CA HIS A 35 -11.80 9.59 30.70
C HIS A 35 -11.10 10.58 29.75
N LEU A 36 -10.63 10.11 28.59
CA LEU A 36 -9.97 10.92 27.55
C LEU A 36 -10.66 10.70 26.20
N ASP A 37 -11.15 11.76 25.56
CA ASP A 37 -11.60 11.66 24.18
C ASP A 37 -10.38 11.63 23.22
N ILE A 38 -10.47 10.86 22.14
CA ILE A 38 -9.38 10.76 21.17
C ILE A 38 -9.13 12.08 20.42
N ALA A 39 -10.15 12.93 20.26
CA ALA A 39 -9.99 14.27 19.71
C ALA A 39 -9.24 15.17 20.70
N ASP A 40 -9.56 15.11 21.99
CA ASP A 40 -8.83 15.85 23.03
C ASP A 40 -7.35 15.46 23.07
N LEU A 41 -7.04 14.17 22.87
CA LEU A 41 -5.66 13.70 22.73
C LEU A 41 -4.96 14.37 21.53
N VAL A 42 -5.61 14.42 20.36
CA VAL A 42 -5.06 15.07 19.17
C VAL A 42 -4.86 16.58 19.40
N GLU A 43 -5.77 17.25 20.09
CA GLU A 43 -5.63 18.65 20.48
C GLU A 43 -4.43 18.88 21.40
N ASN A 44 -4.25 18.02 22.41
CA ASN A 44 -3.09 18.05 23.30
C ASN A 44 -1.77 17.77 22.57
N MET A 45 -1.81 17.07 21.44
CA MET A 45 -0.66 16.81 20.57
C MET A 45 -0.41 17.93 19.54
N ALA A 46 -1.21 19.00 19.48
CA ALA A 46 -1.12 20.02 18.43
C ALA A 46 0.29 20.62 18.30
N GLY A 47 0.99 20.85 19.42
CA GLY A 47 2.34 21.41 19.43
C GLY A 47 3.39 20.56 18.71
N VAL A 48 3.25 19.22 18.75
CA VAL A 48 4.15 18.29 18.03
C VAL A 48 3.69 18.07 16.59
N LEU A 49 2.38 18.00 16.35
CA LEU A 49 1.79 17.75 15.04
C LEU A 49 1.87 18.96 14.08
N THR A 50 2.05 20.16 14.61
CA THR A 50 2.21 21.42 13.84
C THR A 50 3.60 22.03 13.98
N ASN A 51 4.55 21.29 14.59
CA ASN A 51 5.92 21.74 14.78
C ASN A 51 6.57 22.09 13.44
N LYS A 52 7.48 23.08 13.42
CA LYS A 52 8.19 23.49 12.20
C LYS A 52 9.10 22.38 11.66
N GLU A 53 9.71 21.61 12.56
CA GLU A 53 10.62 20.53 12.21
C GLU A 53 9.86 19.26 11.81
N PRO A 54 10.07 18.72 10.60
CA PRO A 54 9.40 17.50 10.15
C PRO A 54 9.64 16.27 11.05
N GLU A 55 10.82 16.17 11.66
CA GLU A 55 11.14 15.05 12.58
C GLU A 55 10.27 15.07 13.84
N ASN A 56 9.87 16.25 14.32
CA ASN A 56 8.97 16.34 15.45
C ASN A 56 7.55 15.94 15.04
N ARG A 57 7.08 16.40 13.88
CA ARG A 57 5.77 15.98 13.34
C ARG A 57 5.71 14.47 13.11
N GLU A 58 6.79 13.88 12.61
CA GLU A 58 6.95 12.43 12.44
C GLU A 58 6.80 11.69 13.79
N LYS A 59 7.46 12.14 14.86
CA LYS A 59 7.30 11.57 16.21
C LYS A 59 5.84 11.64 16.68
N GLY A 60 5.19 12.78 16.48
CA GLY A 60 3.78 12.99 16.81
C GLY A 60 2.88 12.00 16.05
N MET A 61 3.08 11.85 14.74
CA MET A 61 2.33 10.90 13.94
C MET A 61 2.58 9.45 14.36
N ARG A 62 3.84 9.06 14.58
CA ARG A 62 4.18 7.72 15.09
C ARG A 62 3.51 7.41 16.41
N PHE A 63 3.51 8.38 17.33
CA PHE A 63 2.86 8.23 18.63
C PHE A 63 1.35 8.01 18.46
N TYR A 64 0.69 8.83 17.65
CA TYR A 64 -0.74 8.71 17.42
C TYR A 64 -1.10 7.40 16.69
N THR A 65 -0.32 7.02 15.68
CA THR A 65 -0.47 5.73 14.98
C THR A 65 -0.30 4.55 15.92
N LYS A 66 0.62 4.62 16.89
CA LYS A 66 0.79 3.58 17.90
C LYS A 66 -0.46 3.42 18.77
N ILE A 67 -1.05 4.53 19.24
CA ILE A 67 -2.32 4.51 19.98
C ILE A 67 -3.43 3.86 19.14
N LEU A 68 -3.58 4.25 17.86
CA LEU A 68 -4.58 3.64 16.98
C LEU A 68 -4.37 2.13 16.78
N LYS A 69 -3.12 1.65 16.68
CA LYS A 69 -2.81 0.23 16.51
C LYS A 69 -3.25 -0.63 17.70
N GLU A 70 -3.17 -0.06 18.89
CA GLU A 70 -3.44 -0.74 20.17
C GLU A 70 -4.89 -0.54 20.66
N LEU A 71 -5.67 0.36 20.05
CA LEU A 71 -7.11 0.49 20.34
C LEU A 71 -7.92 -0.74 19.87
N PRO A 72 -8.99 -1.12 20.60
CA PRO A 72 -9.94 -2.12 20.11
C PRO A 72 -10.56 -1.70 18.78
N ARG A 73 -10.71 -2.66 17.85
CA ARG A 73 -11.14 -2.37 16.47
C ARG A 73 -12.60 -1.93 16.35
N ASP A 74 -13.39 -2.20 17.37
CA ASP A 74 -14.79 -1.87 17.53
C ASP A 74 -15.03 -0.65 18.43
N TYR A 75 -13.97 0.02 18.90
CA TYR A 75 -14.10 1.14 19.83
C TYR A 75 -14.55 2.45 19.14
N LEU A 76 -13.99 2.75 17.96
CA LEU A 76 -14.27 4.01 17.27
C LEU A 76 -15.60 3.93 16.49
N ASN A 77 -16.44 4.95 16.67
CA ASN A 77 -17.65 5.09 15.84
C ASN A 77 -17.34 5.69 14.45
N ASP A 78 -18.33 5.68 13.54
CA ASP A 78 -18.16 6.15 12.16
C ASP A 78 -17.65 7.59 12.07
N MET A 79 -18.13 8.48 12.96
CA MET A 79 -17.78 9.89 12.95
C MET A 79 -16.31 10.10 13.34
N GLN A 80 -15.85 9.37 14.36
CA GLN A 80 -14.45 9.36 14.79
C GLN A 80 -13.56 8.77 13.70
N VAL A 81 -13.91 7.61 13.12
CA VAL A 81 -13.14 7.01 12.02
C VAL A 81 -13.03 7.97 10.83
N LYS A 82 -14.11 8.66 10.48
CA LYS A 82 -14.12 9.66 9.40
C LYS A 82 -13.25 10.88 9.73
N PHE A 83 -13.33 11.40 10.95
CA PHE A 83 -12.51 12.53 11.40
C PHE A 83 -11.01 12.18 11.33
N ILE A 84 -10.64 11.01 11.87
CA ILE A 84 -9.26 10.55 11.87
C ILE A 84 -8.79 10.25 10.44
N SER A 85 -9.65 9.66 9.59
CA SER A 85 -9.36 9.46 8.17
C SER A 85 -8.99 10.79 7.50
N LYS A 86 -9.79 11.85 7.68
CA LYS A 86 -9.49 13.18 7.12
C LYS A 86 -8.19 13.77 7.65
N PHE A 87 -7.92 13.61 8.94
CA PHE A 87 -6.66 14.04 9.53
C PHE A 87 -5.46 13.34 8.87
N TYR A 88 -5.49 12.00 8.75
CA TYR A 88 -4.43 11.24 8.09
C TYR A 88 -4.27 11.61 6.61
N ILE A 89 -5.38 11.79 5.89
CA ILE A 89 -5.36 12.23 4.47
C ILE A 89 -4.67 13.59 4.34
N ASP A 90 -4.92 14.52 5.25
CA ASP A 90 -4.25 15.82 5.22
C ASP A 90 -2.73 15.70 5.49
N ARG A 91 -2.34 14.78 6.39
CA ARG A 91 -0.92 14.51 6.70
C ARG A 91 -0.15 13.83 5.58
N LEU A 92 -0.79 13.23 4.57
CA LEU A 92 -0.09 12.73 3.37
C LEU A 92 0.60 13.85 2.57
N LYS A 93 0.14 15.10 2.70
CA LYS A 93 0.71 16.28 2.04
C LYS A 93 1.93 16.85 2.77
N ASP A 94 2.30 16.25 3.90
CA ASP A 94 3.43 16.70 4.71
C ASP A 94 4.75 16.20 4.10
N ASN A 95 5.86 16.52 4.75
CA ASN A 95 7.19 16.05 4.40
C ASN A 95 7.24 14.51 4.34
N HIS A 96 8.05 13.98 3.42
CA HIS A 96 8.21 12.54 3.19
C HIS A 96 8.52 11.71 4.45
N ARG A 97 9.11 12.31 5.51
CA ARG A 97 9.37 11.64 6.78
C ARG A 97 8.11 11.33 7.57
N VAL A 98 7.05 12.12 7.40
CA VAL A 98 5.78 11.99 8.11
C VAL A 98 4.87 10.97 7.41
N VAL A 99 5.09 10.71 6.13
CA VAL A 99 4.24 9.83 5.31
C VAL A 99 4.20 8.37 5.82
N PRO A 100 5.30 7.72 6.23
CA PRO A 100 5.27 6.34 6.72
C PRO A 100 4.29 6.07 7.87
N PRO A 101 4.30 6.79 9.01
CA PRO A 101 3.30 6.57 10.05
C PRO A 101 1.88 6.90 9.59
N VAL A 102 1.70 7.84 8.65
CA VAL A 102 0.39 8.14 8.06
C VAL A 102 -0.14 6.92 7.28
N ILE A 103 0.67 6.29 6.44
CA ILE A 103 0.31 5.07 5.71
C ILE A 103 -0.06 3.95 6.70
N GLU A 104 0.77 3.74 7.72
CA GLU A 104 0.53 2.71 8.74
C GLU A 104 -0.79 2.94 9.51
N GLY A 105 -1.06 4.17 9.93
CA GLY A 105 -2.28 4.48 10.66
C GLY A 105 -3.53 4.45 9.79
N TYR A 106 -3.45 4.83 8.52
CA TYR A 106 -4.59 4.68 7.61
C TYR A 106 -4.91 3.21 7.35
N SER A 107 -3.89 2.35 7.23
CA SER A 107 -4.07 0.88 7.15
C SER A 107 -4.81 0.31 8.36
N VAL A 108 -4.59 0.88 9.55
CA VAL A 108 -5.28 0.51 10.79
C VAL A 108 -6.74 0.98 10.79
N LEU A 109 -7.02 2.18 10.28
CA LEU A 109 -8.39 2.71 10.16
C LEU A 109 -9.25 1.84 9.26
N ILE A 110 -8.69 1.31 8.17
CA ILE A 110 -9.41 0.37 7.30
C ILE A 110 -9.87 -0.85 8.11
N ASP A 111 -9.08 -1.33 9.07
CA ASP A 111 -9.47 -2.51 9.87
C ASP A 111 -10.46 -2.19 11.01
N MET A 112 -10.86 -0.93 11.22
CA MET A 112 -11.88 -0.57 12.22
C MET A 112 -13.28 -1.03 11.77
N SER A 113 -14.11 -1.45 12.72
CA SER A 113 -15.44 -2.02 12.43
C SER A 113 -16.36 -1.03 11.71
N GLU A 114 -16.33 0.24 12.14
CA GLU A 114 -17.15 1.33 11.59
C GLU A 114 -16.46 2.05 10.41
N TYR A 115 -15.42 1.46 9.80
CA TYR A 115 -14.80 2.04 8.61
C TYR A 115 -15.75 2.02 7.41
N ASN A 116 -16.19 3.21 7.02
CA ASN A 116 -16.96 3.45 5.82
C ASN A 116 -16.04 3.52 4.59
N ILE A 117 -16.34 2.70 3.56
CA ILE A 117 -15.50 2.60 2.35
C ILE A 117 -15.39 3.92 1.58
N GLN A 118 -16.39 4.79 1.63
CA GLN A 118 -16.35 6.08 0.93
C GLN A 118 -15.23 7.00 1.45
N ASN A 119 -14.66 6.74 2.64
CA ASN A 119 -13.50 7.46 3.14
C ASN A 119 -12.22 7.19 2.32
N CYS A 120 -12.16 6.12 1.52
CA CYS A 120 -10.95 5.75 0.77
C CYS A 120 -10.72 6.63 -0.47
N THR A 121 -11.76 7.25 -1.03
CA THR A 121 -11.67 8.01 -2.29
C THR A 121 -10.74 9.20 -2.14
N ASP A 122 -10.94 10.02 -1.11
CA ASP A 122 -10.06 11.16 -0.82
C ASP A 122 -8.65 10.68 -0.48
N PHE A 123 -8.52 9.56 0.24
CA PHE A 123 -7.22 8.99 0.58
C PHE A 123 -6.44 8.55 -0.64
N LEU A 124 -7.03 7.75 -1.53
CA LEU A 124 -6.39 7.27 -2.75
C LEU A 124 -6.01 8.44 -3.66
N THR A 125 -6.90 9.43 -3.80
CA THR A 125 -6.64 10.63 -4.59
C THR A 125 -5.40 11.39 -4.09
N ILE A 126 -5.30 11.62 -2.77
CA ILE A 126 -4.15 12.33 -2.19
C ILE A 126 -2.90 11.46 -2.18
N LEU A 127 -3.03 10.16 -1.89
CA LEU A 127 -1.92 9.21 -1.90
C LEU A 127 -1.24 9.19 -3.26
N PHE A 128 -2.00 8.97 -4.34
CA PHE A 128 -1.44 8.89 -5.69
C PHE A 128 -0.88 10.23 -6.19
N ARG A 129 -1.39 11.36 -5.68
CA ARG A 129 -0.92 12.69 -6.07
C ARG A 129 0.34 13.14 -5.31
N GLU A 130 0.38 12.94 -4.01
CA GLU A 130 1.39 13.53 -3.13
C GLU A 130 2.53 12.56 -2.78
N VAL A 131 2.27 11.24 -2.84
CA VAL A 131 3.24 10.22 -2.43
C VAL A 131 3.79 9.49 -3.63
N THR A 132 5.01 9.84 -4.02
CA THR A 132 5.78 9.04 -4.99
C THR A 132 6.21 7.72 -4.33
N CYS A 133 5.50 6.63 -4.63
CA CYS A 133 5.72 5.30 -4.04
C CYS A 133 7.21 4.87 -4.12
N GLN A 134 7.84 5.08 -5.27
CA GLN A 134 9.22 4.67 -5.56
C GLN A 134 10.26 5.40 -4.70
N SER A 135 9.92 6.55 -4.11
CA SER A 135 10.80 7.27 -3.20
C SER A 135 10.76 6.75 -1.75
N GLN A 136 9.78 5.89 -1.43
CA GLN A 136 9.59 5.34 -0.10
C GLN A 136 10.49 4.13 0.15
N THR A 137 10.66 3.76 1.43
CA THR A 137 11.40 2.53 1.78
C THR A 137 10.69 1.29 1.26
N ARG A 138 11.40 0.15 1.18
CA ARG A 138 10.81 -1.14 0.80
C ARG A 138 9.51 -1.43 1.58
N GLN A 139 9.57 -1.28 2.90
CA GLN A 139 8.46 -1.63 3.79
C GLN A 139 7.27 -0.69 3.58
N ASP A 140 7.53 0.60 3.34
CA ASP A 140 6.48 1.58 3.11
C ASP A 140 5.76 1.34 1.77
N ARG A 141 6.50 0.99 0.72
CA ARG A 141 5.90 0.57 -0.57
C ARG A 141 5.00 -0.65 -0.40
N TYR A 142 5.49 -1.66 0.33
CA TYR A 142 4.68 -2.83 0.67
C TYR A 142 3.39 -2.45 1.41
N ASN A 143 3.48 -1.54 2.38
CA ASN A 143 2.32 -1.06 3.14
C ASN A 143 1.29 -0.35 2.23
N ILE A 144 1.74 0.40 1.22
CA ILE A 144 0.85 1.00 0.20
C ILE A 144 0.10 -0.10 -0.57
N TYR A 145 0.81 -1.12 -1.04
CA TYR A 145 0.19 -2.24 -1.79
C TYR A 145 -0.82 -3.01 -0.92
N VAL A 146 -0.49 -3.23 0.35
CA VAL A 146 -1.41 -3.86 1.32
C VAL A 146 -2.66 -3.00 1.53
N ILE A 147 -2.56 -1.67 1.60
CA ILE A 147 -3.73 -0.81 1.73
C ILE A 147 -4.64 -0.95 0.51
N ILE A 148 -4.08 -0.92 -0.70
CA ILE A 148 -4.85 -1.10 -1.94
C ILE A 148 -5.57 -2.46 -1.92
N GLN A 149 -4.87 -3.54 -1.55
CA GLN A 149 -5.45 -4.87 -1.43
C GLN A 149 -6.56 -4.93 -0.37
N LYS A 150 -6.35 -4.34 0.81
CA LYS A 150 -7.36 -4.28 1.88
C LYS A 150 -8.63 -3.57 1.43
N LEU A 151 -8.50 -2.44 0.73
CA LEU A 151 -9.64 -1.71 0.18
C LEU A 151 -10.40 -2.54 -0.85
N CYS A 152 -9.68 -3.21 -1.77
CA CYS A 152 -10.29 -4.14 -2.73
C CYS A 152 -11.05 -5.28 -2.04
N ASN A 153 -10.49 -5.84 -0.95
CA ASN A 153 -11.11 -6.91 -0.19
C ASN A 153 -12.36 -6.45 0.59
N LYS A 154 -12.44 -5.17 0.98
CA LYS A 154 -13.60 -4.63 1.67
C LYS A 154 -14.80 -4.47 0.75
N ASP A 155 -14.61 -3.80 -0.38
CA ASP A 155 -15.71 -3.52 -1.31
C ASP A 155 -15.19 -3.31 -2.72
N ILE A 156 -15.05 -4.42 -3.44
CA ILE A 156 -14.53 -4.41 -4.80
C ILE A 156 -15.41 -3.61 -5.78
N GLU A 157 -16.72 -3.57 -5.56
CA GLU A 157 -17.66 -2.86 -6.45
C GLU A 157 -17.55 -1.35 -6.25
N TYR A 158 -17.35 -0.89 -5.01
CA TYR A 158 -17.04 0.51 -4.76
C TYR A 158 -15.71 0.91 -5.41
N LEU A 159 -14.65 0.10 -5.30
CA LEU A 159 -13.36 0.41 -5.93
C LEU A 159 -13.47 0.44 -7.46
N LYS A 160 -14.27 -0.44 -8.08
CA LYS A 160 -14.55 -0.37 -9.52
C LYS A 160 -15.25 0.93 -9.92
N SER A 161 -16.13 1.46 -9.06
CA SER A 161 -16.84 2.71 -9.32
C SER A 161 -15.93 3.95 -9.37
N LEU A 162 -14.70 3.85 -8.83
CA LEU A 162 -13.68 4.91 -8.94
C LEU A 162 -13.10 5.04 -10.36
N GLY A 163 -13.33 4.05 -11.23
CA GLY A 163 -12.99 4.11 -12.65
C GLY A 163 -11.49 4.10 -12.95
N SER A 164 -11.12 4.68 -14.11
CA SER A 164 -9.75 4.64 -14.63
C SER A 164 -8.73 5.36 -13.76
N ASP A 165 -9.13 6.38 -13.02
CA ASP A 165 -8.21 7.15 -12.15
C ASP A 165 -7.64 6.26 -11.04
N PHE A 166 -8.46 5.36 -10.49
CA PHE A 166 -7.99 4.37 -9.52
C PHE A 166 -7.02 3.37 -10.15
N VAL A 167 -7.36 2.84 -11.33
CA VAL A 167 -6.49 1.90 -12.06
C VAL A 167 -5.14 2.54 -12.40
N TYR A 168 -5.16 3.78 -12.91
CA TYR A 168 -3.96 4.57 -13.21
C TYR A 168 -3.11 4.82 -11.95
N GLY A 169 -3.76 5.16 -10.83
CA GLY A 169 -3.08 5.29 -9.54
C GLY A 169 -2.38 4.01 -9.08
N VAL A 170 -3.00 2.85 -9.32
CA VAL A 170 -2.40 1.54 -9.02
C VAL A 170 -1.20 1.27 -9.94
N ILE A 171 -1.32 1.52 -11.26
CA ILE A 171 -0.23 1.40 -12.26
C ILE A 171 0.97 2.26 -11.84
N THR A 172 0.74 3.54 -11.55
CA THR A 172 1.81 4.47 -11.16
C THR A 172 2.46 4.12 -9.81
N ALA A 173 1.70 3.57 -8.86
CA ALA A 173 2.23 3.15 -7.58
C ALA A 173 3.14 1.90 -7.66
N MET A 174 2.89 1.01 -8.63
CA MET A 174 3.70 -0.22 -8.80
C MET A 174 4.87 -0.05 -9.77
N ASP A 175 4.84 0.96 -10.64
CA ASP A 175 5.86 1.18 -11.66
C ASP A 175 7.27 1.25 -11.05
N GLY A 176 8.21 0.50 -11.61
CA GLY A 176 9.60 0.48 -11.15
C GLY A 176 9.86 -0.11 -9.76
N GLU A 177 8.96 -0.94 -9.19
CA GLU A 177 9.29 -1.75 -8.00
C GLU A 177 10.46 -2.71 -8.32
N ARG A 178 11.40 -2.83 -7.38
CA ARG A 178 12.65 -3.61 -7.56
C ARG A 178 12.87 -4.64 -6.47
N ASP A 179 12.23 -4.50 -5.32
CA ASP A 179 12.38 -5.47 -4.25
C ASP A 179 11.64 -6.76 -4.63
N PRO A 180 12.32 -7.92 -4.68
CA PRO A 180 11.73 -9.15 -5.19
C PRO A 180 10.57 -9.64 -4.33
N ARG A 181 10.56 -9.33 -3.03
CA ARG A 181 9.48 -9.74 -2.12
C ARG A 181 8.23 -8.89 -2.35
N ASN A 182 8.41 -7.60 -2.63
CA ASN A 182 7.31 -6.72 -3.04
C ASN A 182 6.77 -7.12 -4.42
N LEU A 183 7.64 -7.49 -5.37
CA LEU A 183 7.23 -7.96 -6.70
C LEU A 183 6.39 -9.24 -6.62
N VAL A 184 6.78 -10.23 -5.81
CA VAL A 184 5.97 -11.45 -5.60
C VAL A 184 4.57 -11.08 -5.11
N PHE A 185 4.47 -10.24 -4.07
CA PHE A 185 3.17 -9.77 -3.57
C PHE A 185 2.36 -9.04 -4.65
N LEU A 186 2.99 -8.13 -5.39
CA LEU A 186 2.35 -7.37 -6.45
C LEU A 186 1.84 -8.29 -7.55
N PHE A 187 2.63 -9.23 -8.05
CA PHE A 187 2.20 -10.14 -9.11
C PHE A 187 1.04 -11.05 -8.64
N GLU A 188 1.08 -11.54 -7.41
CA GLU A 188 -0.03 -12.30 -6.84
C GLU A 188 -1.32 -11.49 -6.72
N PHE A 189 -1.22 -10.21 -6.39
CA PHE A 189 -2.34 -9.27 -6.35
C PHE A 189 -2.84 -8.92 -7.76
N LEU A 190 -1.92 -8.63 -8.68
CA LEU A 190 -2.19 -8.08 -10.00
C LEU A 190 -2.92 -9.05 -10.92
N GLN A 191 -2.59 -10.33 -10.87
CA GLN A 191 -3.29 -11.34 -11.68
C GLN A 191 -4.82 -11.33 -11.44
N ASN A 192 -5.26 -10.98 -10.24
CA ASN A 192 -6.68 -10.88 -9.89
C ASN A 192 -7.21 -9.48 -10.18
N PHE A 193 -6.43 -8.45 -9.83
CA PHE A 193 -6.77 -7.05 -10.12
C PHE A 193 -7.09 -6.86 -11.61
N ILE A 194 -6.21 -7.31 -12.51
CA ILE A 194 -6.36 -7.14 -13.97
C ILE A 194 -7.62 -7.84 -14.50
N LYS A 195 -8.04 -8.96 -13.91
CA LYS A 195 -9.26 -9.69 -14.31
C LYS A 195 -10.53 -9.01 -13.84
N ILE A 196 -10.45 -8.28 -12.74
CA ILE A 196 -11.62 -7.73 -12.04
C ILE A 196 -11.88 -6.28 -12.45
N PHE A 197 -10.82 -5.49 -12.63
CA PHE A 197 -10.92 -4.06 -12.93
C PHE A 197 -10.89 -3.81 -14.44
N PRO A 198 -11.89 -3.09 -15.00
CA PRO A 198 -11.87 -2.71 -16.41
C PRO A 198 -10.68 -1.79 -16.70
N LEU A 199 -9.70 -2.26 -17.48
CA LEU A 199 -8.53 -1.45 -17.82
C LEU A 199 -8.84 -0.39 -18.89
N GLY A 200 -9.71 -0.72 -19.85
CA GLY A 200 -10.06 0.20 -20.94
C GLY A 200 -8.83 0.68 -21.71
N HIS A 201 -8.65 2.01 -21.78
CA HIS A 201 -7.51 2.63 -22.47
C HIS A 201 -6.16 2.43 -21.74
N LEU A 202 -6.17 1.96 -20.50
CA LEU A 202 -4.96 1.71 -19.70
C LEU A 202 -4.41 0.28 -19.87
N ALA A 203 -5.01 -0.53 -20.75
CA ALA A 203 -4.56 -1.92 -20.95
C ALA A 203 -3.11 -2.00 -21.42
N GLU A 204 -2.71 -1.16 -22.38
CA GLU A 204 -1.33 -1.11 -22.89
C GLU A 204 -0.36 -0.64 -21.79
N GLU A 205 -0.71 0.41 -21.05
CA GLU A 205 0.14 0.92 -19.96
C GLU A 205 0.32 -0.09 -18.82
N MET A 206 -0.76 -0.77 -18.41
CA MET A 206 -0.68 -1.87 -17.44
C MET A 206 0.23 -3.00 -17.96
N PHE A 207 0.09 -3.35 -19.24
CA PHE A 207 0.92 -4.38 -19.85
C PHE A 207 2.41 -3.98 -19.87
N ASP A 208 2.73 -2.75 -20.21
CA ASP A 208 4.11 -2.25 -20.26
C ASP A 208 4.79 -2.30 -18.89
N VAL A 209 4.09 -1.86 -17.84
CA VAL A 209 4.60 -1.91 -16.46
C VAL A 209 4.87 -3.34 -16.01
N ILE A 210 4.05 -4.31 -16.41
CA ILE A 210 4.24 -5.73 -16.03
C ILE A 210 5.29 -6.41 -16.92
N SER A 211 5.27 -6.17 -18.23
CA SER A 211 6.11 -6.85 -19.21
C SER A 211 7.58 -6.45 -19.11
N CYS A 212 7.89 -5.30 -18.51
CA CYS A 212 9.27 -4.87 -18.27
C CYS A 212 10.08 -5.86 -17.41
N TYR A 213 9.41 -6.69 -16.61
CA TYR A 213 10.04 -7.74 -15.81
C TYR A 213 10.32 -9.04 -16.61
N PHE A 214 9.95 -9.12 -17.89
CA PHE A 214 10.08 -10.32 -18.70
C PHE A 214 11.28 -10.28 -19.70
N PRO A 215 12.11 -11.34 -19.77
CA PRO A 215 12.17 -12.48 -18.86
C PRO A 215 12.77 -12.06 -17.51
N ILE A 216 12.43 -12.78 -16.44
CA ILE A 216 13.04 -12.54 -15.13
C ILE A 216 14.52 -12.95 -15.19
N ASP A 217 15.39 -11.95 -15.11
CA ASP A 217 16.83 -12.09 -14.94
C ASP A 217 17.19 -11.66 -13.51
N PHE A 218 17.08 -12.59 -12.57
CA PHE A 218 17.28 -12.34 -11.15
C PHE A 218 18.24 -13.35 -10.53
N HIS A 219 19.22 -12.84 -9.81
CA HIS A 219 20.24 -13.62 -9.13
C HIS A 219 20.24 -13.24 -7.64
N PRO A 220 19.60 -14.03 -6.76
CA PRO A 220 19.54 -13.71 -5.35
C PRO A 220 20.94 -13.71 -4.71
N SER A 221 21.13 -12.89 -3.69
CA SER A 221 22.35 -12.93 -2.88
C SER A 221 22.41 -14.26 -2.11
N SER A 222 23.60 -14.86 -2.03
CA SER A 222 23.83 -16.08 -1.24
C SER A 222 23.57 -15.90 0.26
N ASP A 223 23.61 -14.65 0.74
CA ASP A 223 23.50 -14.30 2.15
C ASP A 223 22.08 -13.87 2.56
N ASP A 224 21.08 -13.93 1.65
CA ASP A 224 19.70 -13.58 1.98
C ASP A 224 19.00 -14.76 2.70
N PRO A 225 18.64 -14.62 3.99
CA PRO A 225 18.03 -15.70 4.77
C PRO A 225 16.61 -16.05 4.34
N ALA A 226 15.95 -15.21 3.52
CA ALA A 226 14.60 -15.40 3.00
C ALA A 226 14.57 -15.09 1.49
N ALA A 227 15.51 -15.67 0.75
CA ALA A 227 15.69 -15.41 -0.67
C ALA A 227 14.47 -15.85 -1.49
N VAL A 228 13.74 -14.87 -2.05
CA VAL A 228 12.87 -15.08 -3.21
C VAL A 228 13.73 -15.64 -4.34
N THR A 229 13.27 -16.67 -5.02
CA THR A 229 13.99 -17.24 -6.16
C THR A 229 13.58 -16.55 -7.47
N ARG A 230 14.42 -16.71 -8.49
CA ARG A 230 14.07 -16.31 -9.86
C ARG A 230 12.79 -17.01 -10.33
N GLU A 231 12.66 -18.30 -10.04
CA GLU A 231 11.49 -19.10 -10.37
C GLU A 231 10.22 -18.57 -9.69
N ASP A 232 10.28 -18.13 -8.44
CA ASP A 232 9.12 -17.54 -7.74
C ASP A 232 8.61 -16.30 -8.47
N LEU A 233 9.52 -15.41 -8.86
CA LEU A 233 9.19 -14.21 -9.64
C LEU A 233 8.64 -14.56 -11.03
N ALA A 234 9.27 -15.49 -11.75
CA ALA A 234 8.83 -15.88 -13.09
C ALA A 234 7.46 -16.56 -13.08
N ASN A 235 7.21 -17.41 -12.08
CA ASN A 235 5.94 -18.12 -11.92
C ASN A 235 4.80 -17.19 -11.48
N SER A 236 5.09 -16.14 -10.70
CA SER A 236 4.09 -15.14 -10.29
C SER A 236 3.83 -14.10 -11.40
N LEU A 237 4.83 -13.74 -12.20
CA LEU A 237 4.69 -12.81 -13.33
C LEU A 237 3.81 -13.38 -14.46
N ALA A 238 4.02 -14.64 -14.87
CA ALA A 238 3.35 -15.20 -16.04
C ALA A 238 1.81 -15.12 -16.01
N PRO A 239 1.12 -15.43 -14.89
CA PRO A 239 -0.32 -15.23 -14.75
C PRO A 239 -0.80 -13.80 -14.99
N CYS A 240 0.02 -12.79 -14.71
CA CYS A 240 -0.32 -11.38 -14.92
C CYS A 240 -0.34 -11.05 -16.42
N LEU A 241 0.67 -11.49 -17.17
CA LEU A 241 0.78 -11.27 -18.61
C LEU A 241 -0.33 -11.98 -19.40
N CYS A 242 -0.88 -13.07 -18.85
CA CYS A 242 -1.99 -13.81 -19.46
C CYS A 242 -3.35 -13.51 -18.85
N ALA A 243 -3.46 -12.50 -18.00
CA ALA A 243 -4.64 -12.32 -17.15
C ALA A 243 -5.93 -12.06 -17.95
N ILE A 244 -5.83 -11.33 -19.08
CA ILE A 244 -6.97 -10.96 -19.92
C ILE A 244 -6.62 -11.05 -21.42
N PRO A 245 -7.62 -11.29 -22.31
CA PRO A 245 -7.39 -11.38 -23.76
C PRO A 245 -6.81 -10.11 -24.40
N GLU A 246 -7.09 -8.94 -23.84
CA GLU A 246 -6.65 -7.63 -24.32
C GLU A 246 -5.12 -7.50 -24.36
N PHE A 247 -4.40 -8.30 -23.57
CA PHE A 247 -2.93 -8.36 -23.60
C PHE A 247 -2.38 -9.21 -24.75
N GLY A 248 -3.23 -9.87 -25.53
CA GLY A 248 -2.84 -10.88 -26.52
C GLY A 248 -1.83 -10.38 -27.55
N ASP A 249 -2.11 -9.25 -28.21
CA ASP A 249 -1.24 -8.70 -29.26
C ASP A 249 0.13 -8.30 -28.69
N SER A 250 0.15 -7.55 -27.58
CA SER A 250 1.38 -7.14 -26.89
C SER A 250 2.18 -8.33 -26.37
N CYS A 251 1.51 -9.37 -25.85
CA CYS A 251 2.14 -10.63 -25.47
C CYS A 251 2.83 -11.32 -26.64
N ILE A 252 2.17 -11.43 -27.80
CA ILE A 252 2.75 -12.11 -28.96
C ILE A 252 3.98 -11.33 -29.47
N ILE A 253 3.91 -10.00 -29.51
CA ILE A 253 5.06 -9.15 -29.89
C ILE A 253 6.24 -9.41 -28.93
N LEU A 254 6.00 -9.32 -27.62
CA LEU A 254 7.01 -9.59 -26.60
C LEU A 254 7.64 -10.99 -26.78
N LEU A 255 6.81 -12.00 -27.02
CA LEU A 255 7.28 -13.38 -27.20
C LEU A 255 8.18 -13.52 -28.43
N ILE A 256 7.81 -12.92 -29.57
CA ILE A 256 8.60 -12.96 -30.81
C ILE A 256 9.98 -12.33 -30.56
N GLU A 257 10.01 -11.15 -29.94
CA GLU A 257 11.27 -10.46 -29.62
C GLU A 257 12.18 -11.29 -28.72
N LYS A 258 11.63 -11.89 -27.65
CA LYS A 258 12.42 -12.68 -26.71
C LYS A 258 12.87 -14.03 -27.30
N LEU A 259 12.10 -14.64 -28.20
CA LEU A 259 12.48 -15.87 -28.91
C LEU A 259 13.64 -15.64 -29.90
N ASP A 260 13.70 -14.46 -30.50
CA ASP A 260 14.78 -14.07 -31.42
C ASP A 260 16.09 -13.72 -30.68
N SER A 261 16.00 -13.38 -29.39
CA SER A 261 17.19 -13.04 -28.58
C SER A 261 18.22 -14.18 -28.48
N ASN A 262 19.49 -13.87 -28.21
CA ASN A 262 20.51 -14.90 -27.98
C ASN A 262 20.44 -15.55 -26.59
N LEU A 263 19.59 -15.04 -25.69
CA LEU A 263 19.50 -15.52 -24.31
C LEU A 263 18.64 -16.79 -24.26
N ARG A 264 19.28 -17.94 -24.01
CA ARG A 264 18.58 -19.24 -23.88
C ARG A 264 17.44 -19.19 -22.86
N LEU A 265 17.64 -18.48 -21.75
CA LEU A 265 16.66 -18.32 -20.69
C LEU A 265 15.40 -17.62 -21.20
N ALA A 266 15.56 -16.52 -21.95
CA ALA A 266 14.46 -15.80 -22.58
C ALA A 266 13.65 -16.72 -23.49
N LYS A 267 14.31 -17.53 -24.33
CA LYS A 267 13.62 -18.49 -25.20
C LYS A 267 12.79 -19.50 -24.42
N ILE A 268 13.34 -20.04 -23.33
CA ILE A 268 12.65 -21.02 -22.49
C ILE A 268 11.43 -20.38 -21.83
N ASP A 269 11.59 -19.21 -21.22
CA ASP A 269 10.49 -18.50 -20.58
C ASP A 269 9.40 -18.11 -21.60
N SER A 270 9.78 -17.68 -22.81
CA SER A 270 8.84 -17.38 -23.89
C SER A 270 8.01 -18.59 -24.29
N LEU A 271 8.64 -19.75 -24.45
CA LEU A 271 7.91 -20.98 -24.78
C LEU A 271 6.97 -21.41 -23.64
N LYS A 272 7.39 -21.26 -22.38
CA LYS A 272 6.53 -21.54 -21.21
C LYS A 272 5.34 -20.59 -21.17
N LEU A 273 5.55 -19.29 -21.36
CA LEU A 273 4.49 -18.29 -21.37
C LEU A 273 3.50 -18.55 -22.53
N LEU A 274 3.99 -18.90 -23.72
CA LEU A 274 3.14 -19.30 -24.85
C LEU A 274 2.24 -20.50 -24.51
N VAL A 275 2.78 -21.51 -23.83
CA VAL A 275 1.97 -22.66 -23.36
C VAL A 275 0.89 -22.19 -22.38
N SER A 276 1.21 -21.31 -21.42
CA SER A 276 0.23 -20.74 -20.49
C SER A 276 -0.88 -19.98 -21.20
N ILE A 277 -0.57 -19.17 -22.22
CA ILE A 277 -1.55 -18.46 -23.05
C ILE A 277 -2.50 -19.46 -23.72
N ILE A 278 -1.96 -20.52 -24.35
CA ILE A 278 -2.76 -21.53 -25.03
C ILE A 278 -3.70 -22.27 -24.05
N LEU A 279 -3.21 -22.59 -22.85
CA LEU A 279 -4.02 -23.23 -21.81
C LEU A 279 -5.14 -22.31 -21.32
N TYR A 280 -4.84 -21.02 -21.10
CA TYR A 280 -5.84 -20.03 -20.72
C TYR A 280 -6.97 -19.93 -21.76
N ILE A 281 -6.61 -19.85 -23.05
CA ILE A 281 -7.60 -19.82 -24.15
C ILE A 281 -8.46 -21.09 -24.16
N LYS A 282 -7.87 -22.27 -23.90
CA LYS A 282 -8.62 -23.53 -23.84
C LYS A 282 -9.59 -23.62 -22.67
N MET A 283 -9.24 -23.07 -21.51
CA MET A 283 -10.08 -23.13 -20.31
C MET A 283 -11.26 -22.15 -20.36
N ASN A 284 -11.17 -21.09 -21.17
CA ASN A 284 -12.18 -20.03 -21.28
C ASN A 284 -12.98 -20.10 -22.61
N ARG A 285 -12.93 -21.24 -23.31
CA ARG A 285 -13.80 -21.59 -24.44
C ARG A 285 -14.86 -22.57 -23.98
#